data_AF-A0A2B4SNK0-F1
#
_entry.id   AF-A0A2B4SNK0-F1
#
_cell.length_a   1.000
_cell.length_b   1.000
_cell.length_c   1.000
_cell.angle_alpha   90.00
_cell.angle_beta   90.00
_cell.angle_gamma   90.00
#
_symmetry.space_group_name_H-M   'P 1'
#
loop_
_entity.id
_entity.type
_entity.pdbx_description
1 polymer ?
#
loop_
_entity_poly.entity_id
_entity_poly.type
_entity_poly.pdbx_seq_one_letter_code
_entity_poly.pdbx_strand_id
1 'polypeptide(L)'
;MAERWSLQLTFALVALIAAIFYSGKAQFVFNKINQIIHGKRGCSPIASIGDVTLHYFGTRGRAEGLRLIMEDSEIQYSETNFSKADWPVIKAKGIETGLFTFGQAIMHHIGRSVGLDCDCSDIHICETLVFGAEDLRAKLGPVLYSPEFSAKLRYDHIQSVVYTWLSYFEKLAPDEDNSTNADGLFFASNRLTWVDYVMFDLLDTYVEFGRLNFDDDEAPTIDVLENFQKLKAFYDYFAGRPNIAKYIKAERRVPFRQ
;
A
#
# COMPACT_ATOMS: atom_id res chain seq x y z
N MET A 1 -4.37 25.12 50.70
CA MET A 1 -3.51 23.95 50.39
C MET A 1 -3.80 23.39 48.99
N ALA A 2 -5.04 23.06 48.63
CA ALA A 2 -5.39 22.49 47.32
C ALA A 2 -4.86 23.29 46.10
N GLU A 3 -4.91 24.62 46.14
CA GLU A 3 -4.41 25.50 45.08
C GLU A 3 -2.90 25.36 44.81
N ARG A 4 -2.11 25.19 45.87
CA ARG A 4 -0.64 25.06 45.79
C ARG A 4 -0.23 23.70 45.22
N TRP A 5 -1.00 22.66 45.53
CA TRP A 5 -0.85 21.32 44.95
C TRP A 5 -1.26 21.29 43.48
N SER A 6 -2.35 21.98 43.12
CA SER A 6 -2.78 22.14 41.73
C SER A 6 -1.70 22.83 40.88
N LEU A 7 -1.08 23.89 41.40
CA LEU A 7 -0.04 24.62 40.68
C LEU A 7 1.22 23.75 40.45
N GLN A 8 1.66 23.01 41.46
CA GLN A 8 2.82 22.12 41.37
C GLN A 8 2.60 20.98 40.39
N LEU A 9 1.41 20.38 40.38
CA LEU A 9 1.03 19.35 39.41
C LEU A 9 1.02 19.90 37.98
N THR A 10 0.50 21.11 37.78
CA THR A 10 0.53 21.76 36.46
C THR A 10 1.97 21.99 35.99
N PHE A 11 2.86 22.50 36.84
CA PHE A 11 4.27 22.68 36.49
C PHE A 11 4.97 21.36 36.19
N ALA A 12 4.73 20.32 36.98
CA ALA A 12 5.29 18.99 36.75
C ALA A 12 4.80 18.40 35.41
N LEU A 13 3.52 18.56 35.08
CA LEU A 13 2.94 18.13 33.82
C LEU A 13 3.56 18.88 32.63
N VAL A 14 3.68 20.21 32.73
CA VAL A 14 4.32 21.04 31.69
C VAL A 14 5.79 20.63 31.50
N ALA A 15 6.53 20.41 32.59
CA ALA A 15 7.92 19.97 32.54
C ALA A 15 8.06 18.58 31.92
N LEU A 16 7.16 17.64 32.24
CA LEU A 16 7.12 16.31 31.63
C LEU A 16 6.85 16.39 30.12
N ILE A 17 5.86 17.18 29.70
CA ILE A 17 5.55 17.41 28.29
C ILE A 17 6.79 17.98 27.59
N ALA A 18 7.38 19.04 28.14
CA ALA A 18 8.60 19.64 27.59
C ALA A 18 9.73 18.60 27.47
N ALA A 19 9.98 17.80 28.51
CA ALA A 19 11.02 16.76 28.48
C ALA A 19 10.76 15.70 27.39
N ILE A 20 9.50 15.30 27.16
CA ILE A 20 9.13 14.37 26.09
C ILE A 20 9.45 14.97 24.71
N PHE A 21 9.11 16.25 24.49
CA PHE A 21 9.43 16.94 23.24
C PHE A 21 10.94 17.13 23.04
N TYR A 22 11.66 17.63 24.05
CA TYR A 22 13.11 17.87 23.97
C TYR A 22 13.94 16.59 23.86
N SER A 23 13.43 15.45 24.37
CA SER A 23 14.12 14.16 24.23
C SER A 23 13.91 13.47 22.88
N GLY A 24 13.08 14.04 21.99
CA GLY A 24 12.71 13.40 20.72
C GLY A 24 11.79 12.18 20.88
N LYS A 25 11.30 11.89 22.09
CA LYS A 25 10.44 10.72 22.38
C LYS A 25 8.95 11.00 22.21
N ALA A 26 8.57 12.19 21.77
CA ALA A 26 7.18 12.57 21.54
C ALA A 26 6.43 11.56 20.67
N GLN A 27 7.04 11.12 19.56
CA GLN A 27 6.40 10.14 18.65
C GLN A 27 6.12 8.81 19.34
N PHE A 28 7.07 8.29 20.10
CA PHE A 28 6.87 7.04 20.85
C PHE A 28 5.70 7.18 21.84
N VAL A 29 5.64 8.29 22.57
CA VAL A 29 4.56 8.56 23.53
C VAL A 29 3.22 8.68 22.82
N PHE A 30 3.13 9.44 21.72
CA PHE A 30 1.89 9.57 20.94
C PHE A 30 1.43 8.24 20.36
N ASN A 31 2.34 7.41 19.83
CA ASN A 31 2.00 6.08 19.32
C ASN A 31 1.45 5.18 20.43
N LYS A 32 2.02 5.23 21.64
CA LYS A 32 1.50 4.50 22.80
C LYS A 32 0.13 5.01 23.22
N ILE A 33 -0.06 6.33 23.27
CA ILE A 33 -1.36 6.94 23.58
C ILE A 33 -2.40 6.54 22.54
N ASN A 34 -2.10 6.62 21.24
CA ASN A 34 -2.99 6.22 20.16
C ASN A 34 -3.35 4.73 20.28
N GLN A 35 -2.37 3.87 20.57
CA GLN A 35 -2.63 2.45 20.79
C GLN A 35 -3.53 2.20 22.01
N ILE A 36 -3.38 2.99 23.08
CA ILE A 36 -4.22 2.88 24.29
C ILE A 36 -5.65 3.39 24.02
N ILE A 37 -5.79 4.54 23.36
CA ILE A 37 -7.10 5.20 23.13
C ILE A 37 -7.89 4.49 22.04
N HIS A 38 -7.25 4.15 20.92
CA HIS A 38 -7.91 3.66 19.71
C HIS A 38 -7.68 2.18 19.45
N GLY A 39 -6.79 1.52 20.19
CA GLY A 39 -6.32 0.16 19.86
C GLY A 39 -5.41 0.10 18.63
N LYS A 40 -5.10 1.25 18.00
CA LYS A 40 -4.45 1.37 16.69
C LYS A 40 -3.18 2.20 16.77
N ARG A 41 -2.21 1.88 15.91
CA ARG A 41 -0.97 2.65 15.72
C ARG A 41 -1.07 3.59 14.51
N GLY A 42 -0.05 4.42 14.31
CA GLY A 42 0.08 5.32 13.17
C GLY A 42 -0.32 6.76 13.47
N CYS A 43 -0.13 7.61 12.47
CA CYS A 43 -0.36 9.05 12.59
C CYS A 43 -1.86 9.38 12.55
N SER A 44 -2.48 9.62 13.70
CA SER A 44 -3.91 9.98 13.81
C SER A 44 -4.85 8.88 13.27
N PRO A 45 -4.94 7.71 13.94
CA PRO A 45 -5.87 6.66 13.55
C PRO A 45 -7.33 7.16 13.66
N ILE A 46 -8.19 6.65 12.77
CA ILE A 46 -9.60 7.01 12.74
C ILE A 46 -10.48 5.93 13.37
N ALA A 47 -11.75 6.27 13.61
CA ALA A 47 -12.78 5.30 14.00
C ALA A 47 -12.88 4.16 12.97
N SER A 48 -13.48 3.03 13.37
CA SER A 48 -13.68 1.90 12.45
C SER A 48 -14.45 2.34 11.21
N ILE A 49 -14.05 1.82 10.06
CA ILE A 49 -14.87 1.91 8.85
C ILE A 49 -16.14 1.07 9.05
N GLY A 50 -17.27 1.58 8.57
CA GLY A 50 -18.53 0.85 8.55
C GLY A 50 -18.55 -0.16 7.40
N ASP A 51 -19.73 -0.38 6.83
CA ASP A 51 -19.87 -1.24 5.65
C ASP A 51 -19.10 -0.66 4.45
N VAL A 52 -18.31 -1.51 3.80
CA VAL A 52 -17.49 -1.12 2.65
C VAL A 52 -18.10 -1.62 1.35
N THR A 53 -18.31 -0.71 0.39
CA THR A 53 -18.63 -1.05 -1.00
C THR A 53 -17.53 -0.53 -1.91
N LEU A 54 -16.82 -1.45 -2.57
CA LEU A 54 -15.84 -1.14 -3.60
C LEU A 54 -16.57 -0.96 -4.94
N HIS A 55 -16.46 0.23 -5.52
CA HIS A 55 -16.98 0.54 -6.85
C HIS A 55 -15.81 0.60 -7.83
N TYR A 56 -15.71 -0.36 -8.75
CA TYR A 56 -14.62 -0.40 -9.71
C TYR A 56 -15.03 -1.05 -11.04
N PHE A 57 -14.10 -1.08 -11.98
CA PHE A 57 -14.24 -1.99 -13.12
C PHE A 57 -13.97 -3.42 -12.64
N GLY A 58 -14.49 -4.41 -13.37
CA GLY A 58 -14.15 -5.82 -13.13
C GLY A 58 -12.70 -6.15 -13.51
N THR A 59 -11.72 -5.34 -13.11
CA THR A 59 -10.28 -5.48 -13.32
C THR A 59 -9.55 -5.24 -11.99
N ARG A 60 -8.27 -5.64 -11.89
CA ARG A 60 -7.45 -5.33 -10.70
C ARG A 60 -7.23 -3.82 -10.56
N GLY A 61 -6.49 -3.26 -11.52
CA GLY A 61 -6.22 -1.83 -11.64
C GLY A 61 -5.77 -1.18 -10.34
N ARG A 62 -6.22 0.06 -10.11
CA ARG A 62 -5.90 0.86 -8.93
C ARG A 62 -6.64 0.39 -7.65
N ALA A 63 -7.60 -0.53 -7.79
CA ALA A 63 -8.37 -1.04 -6.65
C ALA A 63 -7.70 -2.23 -5.98
N GLU A 64 -6.70 -2.86 -6.59
CA GLU A 64 -6.11 -4.09 -6.07
C GLU A 64 -5.43 -3.89 -4.71
N GLY A 65 -4.70 -2.80 -4.53
CA GLY A 65 -4.17 -2.43 -3.22
C GLY A 65 -5.24 -2.31 -2.13
N LEU A 66 -6.44 -1.83 -2.47
CA LEU A 66 -7.57 -1.78 -1.51
C LEU A 66 -8.05 -3.19 -1.17
N ARG A 67 -8.22 -4.06 -2.17
CA ARG A 67 -8.64 -5.45 -1.96
C ARG A 67 -7.64 -6.17 -1.06
N LEU A 68 -6.34 -6.02 -1.32
CA LEU A 68 -5.28 -6.63 -0.51
C LEU A 68 -5.35 -6.18 0.96
N ILE A 69 -5.52 -4.88 1.24
CA ILE A 69 -5.65 -4.38 2.61
C ILE A 69 -6.91 -4.94 3.28
N MET A 70 -8.05 -4.93 2.59
CA MET A 70 -9.31 -5.42 3.14
C MET A 70 -9.26 -6.90 3.44
N GLU A 71 -8.71 -7.70 2.53
CA GLU A 71 -8.57 -9.16 2.68
C GLU A 71 -7.61 -9.51 3.83
N ASP A 72 -6.47 -8.82 3.92
CA ASP A 72 -5.49 -9.09 4.98
C ASP A 72 -5.95 -8.61 6.35
N SER A 73 -6.77 -7.56 6.40
CA SER A 73 -7.41 -7.04 7.62
C SER A 73 -8.77 -7.67 7.91
N GLU A 74 -9.18 -8.68 7.13
CA GLU A 74 -10.45 -9.39 7.26
C GLU A 74 -11.71 -8.48 7.23
N ILE A 75 -11.60 -7.33 6.56
CA ILE A 75 -12.71 -6.41 6.33
C ILE A 75 -13.65 -7.04 5.30
N GLN A 76 -14.90 -7.24 5.67
CA GLN A 76 -15.93 -7.65 4.73
C GLN A 76 -16.30 -6.46 3.84
N TYR A 77 -16.31 -6.69 2.53
CA TYR A 77 -16.71 -5.68 1.55
C TYR A 77 -17.59 -6.29 0.47
N SER A 78 -18.47 -5.45 -0.06
CA SER A 78 -19.20 -5.71 -1.30
C SER A 78 -18.45 -5.08 -2.46
N GLU A 79 -18.53 -5.66 -3.65
CA GLU A 79 -17.93 -5.09 -4.85
C GLU A 79 -18.96 -4.92 -5.96
N THR A 80 -19.04 -3.71 -6.51
CA THR A 80 -19.85 -3.41 -7.69
C THR A 80 -18.93 -3.21 -8.88
N ASN A 81 -18.98 -4.15 -9.82
CA ASN A 81 -18.19 -4.11 -11.04
C ASN A 81 -18.97 -3.44 -12.17
N PHE A 82 -18.41 -2.36 -12.71
CA PHE A 82 -19.00 -1.63 -13.83
C PHE A 82 -18.44 -2.10 -15.17
N SER A 83 -19.28 -2.12 -16.20
CA SER A 83 -18.87 -2.34 -17.58
C SER A 83 -18.46 -1.01 -18.24
N LYS A 84 -17.66 -1.09 -19.32
CA LYS A 84 -17.35 0.09 -20.14
C LYS A 84 -18.60 0.73 -20.77
N ALA A 85 -19.63 -0.08 -21.05
CA ALA A 85 -20.88 0.38 -21.66
C ALA A 85 -21.73 1.21 -20.69
N ASP A 86 -21.80 0.79 -19.42
CA ASP A 86 -22.61 1.46 -18.40
C ASP A 86 -21.88 2.66 -17.77
N TRP A 87 -20.54 2.69 -17.90
CA TRP A 87 -19.68 3.67 -17.24
C TRP A 87 -20.06 5.14 -17.49
N PRO A 88 -20.43 5.59 -18.70
CA PRO A 88 -20.81 6.99 -18.91
C PRO A 88 -21.98 7.45 -18.03
N VAL A 89 -23.00 6.60 -17.87
CA VAL A 89 -24.19 6.89 -17.06
C VAL A 89 -23.85 6.85 -15.57
N ILE A 90 -23.10 5.82 -15.16
CA ILE A 90 -22.68 5.62 -13.78
C ILE A 90 -21.79 6.75 -13.31
N LYS A 91 -20.80 7.15 -14.13
CA LYS A 91 -19.88 8.26 -13.85
C LYS A 91 -20.63 9.57 -13.65
N ALA A 92 -21.60 9.88 -14.53
CA ALA A 92 -22.39 11.10 -14.40
C ALA A 92 -23.11 11.16 -13.04
N LYS A 93 -23.78 10.06 -12.67
CA LYS A 93 -24.46 9.95 -11.37
C LYS A 93 -23.48 10.05 -10.19
N GLY A 94 -22.33 9.37 -10.27
CA GLY A 94 -21.37 9.37 -9.17
C GLY A 94 -20.67 10.73 -8.96
N ILE A 95 -20.54 11.55 -10.00
CA ILE A 95 -20.10 12.95 -9.87
C ILE A 95 -21.18 13.79 -9.19
N GLU A 96 -22.44 13.65 -9.63
CA GLU A 96 -23.59 14.36 -9.06
C GLU A 96 -23.74 14.07 -7.56
N THR A 97 -23.62 12.81 -7.15
CA THR A 97 -23.79 12.40 -5.75
C THR A 97 -22.53 12.52 -4.90
N GLY A 98 -21.38 12.88 -5.50
CA GLY A 98 -20.08 12.87 -4.82
C GLY A 98 -19.57 11.47 -4.43
N LEU A 99 -20.11 10.40 -5.03
CA LEU A 99 -19.72 9.01 -4.76
C LEU A 99 -18.33 8.68 -5.33
N PHE A 100 -18.00 9.23 -6.50
CA PHE A 100 -16.71 8.98 -7.16
C PHE A 100 -15.73 10.11 -6.87
N THR A 101 -14.98 9.95 -5.79
CA THR A 101 -13.85 10.81 -5.39
C THR A 101 -12.51 10.19 -5.83
N PHE A 102 -11.39 10.81 -5.45
CA PHE A 102 -10.04 10.39 -5.82
C PHE A 102 -9.63 9.05 -5.15
N GLY A 103 -9.41 8.00 -5.93
CA GLY A 103 -9.25 6.62 -5.44
C GLY A 103 -8.05 6.33 -4.51
N GLN A 104 -6.94 7.06 -4.63
CA GLN A 104 -5.76 6.84 -3.77
C GLN A 104 -5.94 7.34 -2.34
N ALA A 105 -6.77 8.37 -2.13
CA ALA A 105 -7.11 8.83 -0.80
C ALA A 105 -7.80 7.73 0.02
N ILE A 106 -8.41 6.75 -0.65
CA ILE A 106 -9.15 5.65 -0.03
C ILE A 106 -8.19 4.64 0.61
N MET A 107 -7.04 4.31 -0.01
CA MET A 107 -6.09 3.33 0.58
C MET A 107 -5.53 3.84 1.90
N HIS A 108 -5.13 5.10 1.93
CA HIS A 108 -4.66 5.75 3.15
C HIS A 108 -5.77 5.82 4.22
N HIS A 109 -7.01 6.13 3.82
CA HIS A 109 -8.16 6.14 4.73
C HIS A 109 -8.43 4.76 5.36
N ILE A 110 -8.48 3.70 4.55
CA ILE A 110 -8.66 2.33 5.05
C ILE A 110 -7.49 1.95 5.96
N GLY A 111 -6.24 2.22 5.54
CA GLY A 111 -5.05 1.96 6.35
C GLY A 111 -5.14 2.60 7.75
N ARG A 112 -5.53 3.87 7.83
CA ARG A 112 -5.78 4.58 9.12
C ARG A 112 -6.86 3.93 9.96
N SER A 113 -7.90 3.38 9.32
CA SER A 113 -9.00 2.72 10.03
C SER A 113 -8.62 1.36 10.63
N VAL A 114 -7.56 0.71 10.14
CA VAL A 114 -7.07 -0.57 10.68
C VAL A 114 -5.72 -0.45 11.39
N GLY A 115 -5.21 0.77 11.59
CA GLY A 115 -3.95 1.00 12.31
C GLY A 115 -2.70 0.70 11.48
N LEU A 116 -2.83 0.71 10.16
CA LEU A 116 -1.76 0.54 9.18
C LEU A 116 -1.23 1.87 8.65
N ASP A 117 -1.52 3.00 9.30
CA ASP A 117 -0.99 4.28 8.85
C ASP A 117 0.50 4.43 9.11
N CYS A 118 1.20 5.24 8.31
CA CYS A 118 2.61 5.49 8.54
C CYS A 118 2.85 6.15 9.90
N ASP A 119 3.98 5.84 10.51
CA ASP A 119 4.42 6.58 11.69
C ASP A 119 4.81 8.01 11.25
N CYS A 120 4.57 9.01 12.10
CA CYS A 120 4.72 10.40 11.68
C CYS A 120 6.18 10.75 11.30
N SER A 121 7.17 10.02 11.84
CA SER A 121 8.58 10.15 11.44
C SER A 121 8.86 9.68 10.02
N ASP A 122 8.05 8.75 9.50
CA ASP A 122 8.32 8.00 8.28
C ASP A 122 7.38 8.40 7.13
N ILE A 123 6.48 9.36 7.36
CA ILE A 123 5.52 9.87 6.36
C ILE A 123 6.23 10.24 5.05
N HIS A 124 7.38 10.90 5.13
CA HIS A 124 8.13 11.31 3.95
C HIS A 124 8.63 10.12 3.11
N ILE A 125 9.01 9.01 3.75
CA ILE A 125 9.39 7.76 3.08
C ILE A 125 8.15 7.14 2.44
N CYS A 126 7.05 7.07 3.20
CA CYS A 126 5.77 6.58 2.72
C CYS A 126 5.29 7.32 1.46
N GLU A 127 5.30 8.65 1.47
CA GLU A 127 4.90 9.47 0.33
C GLU A 127 5.82 9.26 -0.88
N THR A 128 7.14 9.20 -0.65
CA THR A 128 8.13 8.93 -1.69
C THR A 128 7.86 7.60 -2.40
N LEU A 129 7.59 6.55 -1.64
CA LEU A 129 7.30 5.22 -2.16
C LEU A 129 5.98 5.19 -2.94
N VAL A 130 4.93 5.81 -2.41
CA VAL A 130 3.61 5.84 -3.03
C VAL A 130 3.65 6.61 -4.35
N PHE A 131 4.26 7.79 -4.36
CA PHE A 131 4.40 8.57 -5.59
C PHE A 131 5.32 7.89 -6.60
N GLY A 132 6.42 7.28 -6.15
CA GLY A 132 7.28 6.48 -7.02
C GLY A 132 6.54 5.29 -7.65
N ALA A 133 5.74 4.58 -6.85
CA ALA A 133 4.94 3.46 -7.32
C ALA A 133 3.93 3.91 -8.40
N GLU A 134 3.34 5.09 -8.22
CA GLU A 134 2.41 5.67 -9.18
C GLU A 134 3.07 6.11 -10.48
N ASP A 135 4.25 6.71 -10.40
CA ASP A 135 5.02 7.07 -11.58
C ASP A 135 5.41 5.85 -12.41
N LEU A 136 5.80 4.75 -11.76
CA LEU A 136 6.07 3.50 -12.46
C LEU A 136 4.78 2.88 -13.03
N ARG A 137 3.71 2.78 -12.22
CA ARG A 137 2.40 2.27 -12.66
C ARG A 137 1.85 3.03 -13.86
N ALA A 138 2.02 4.35 -13.91
CA ALA A 138 1.60 5.19 -15.03
C ALA A 138 2.31 4.83 -16.35
N LYS A 139 3.53 4.27 -16.28
CA LYS A 139 4.30 3.85 -17.46
C LYS A 139 3.85 2.50 -18.01
N LEU A 140 3.18 1.66 -17.22
CA LEU A 140 2.68 0.36 -17.68
C LEU A 140 1.47 0.49 -18.60
N GLY A 141 0.55 1.43 -18.30
CA GLY A 141 -0.71 1.61 -19.03
C GLY A 141 -0.54 1.72 -20.55
N PRO A 142 0.30 2.65 -21.06
CA PRO A 142 0.53 2.79 -22.50
C PRO A 142 1.05 1.52 -23.18
N VAL A 143 1.81 0.69 -22.46
CA VAL A 143 2.34 -0.57 -22.98
C VAL A 143 1.25 -1.64 -23.01
N LEU A 144 0.56 -1.83 -21.88
CA LEU A 144 -0.44 -2.90 -21.73
C LEU A 144 -1.64 -2.73 -22.67
N TYR A 145 -2.01 -1.47 -22.97
CA TYR A 145 -3.15 -1.14 -23.83
C TYR A 145 -2.75 -0.73 -25.25
N SER A 146 -1.47 -0.88 -25.64
CA SER A 146 -1.03 -0.65 -27.01
C SER A 146 -1.67 -1.71 -27.94
N PRO A 147 -2.19 -1.30 -29.12
CA PRO A 147 -2.62 -2.25 -30.15
C PRO A 147 -1.48 -3.18 -30.63
N GLU A 148 -0.24 -2.73 -30.50
CA GLU A 148 0.98 -3.49 -30.83
C GLU A 148 1.56 -4.28 -29.65
N PHE A 149 0.78 -4.50 -28.59
CA PHE A 149 1.25 -5.25 -27.42
C PHE A 149 1.74 -6.65 -27.81
N SER A 150 3.00 -6.92 -27.52
CA SER A 150 3.74 -8.11 -27.95
C SER A 150 4.79 -8.52 -26.93
N ALA A 151 5.31 -9.74 -27.06
CA ALA A 151 6.41 -10.23 -26.21
C ALA A 151 7.62 -9.30 -26.25
N LYS A 152 7.95 -8.77 -27.44
CA LYS A 152 9.01 -7.79 -27.64
C LYS A 152 8.73 -6.48 -26.89
N LEU A 153 7.52 -5.93 -27.01
CA LEU A 153 7.18 -4.68 -26.32
C LEU A 153 7.23 -4.84 -24.79
N ARG A 154 6.78 -5.98 -24.27
CA ARG A 154 6.94 -6.35 -22.85
C ARG A 154 8.41 -6.38 -22.46
N TYR A 155 9.24 -7.11 -23.21
CA TYR A 155 10.68 -7.22 -22.94
C TYR A 155 11.35 -5.84 -22.94
N ASP A 156 11.12 -5.04 -23.97
CA ASP A 156 11.68 -3.69 -24.10
C ASP A 156 11.26 -2.80 -22.93
N HIS A 157 9.99 -2.86 -22.49
CA HIS A 157 9.51 -2.12 -21.31
C HIS A 157 10.21 -2.57 -20.02
N ILE A 158 10.38 -3.88 -19.82
CA ILE A 158 11.06 -4.40 -18.63
C ILE A 158 12.51 -3.92 -18.58
N GLN A 159 13.24 -4.05 -19.68
CA GLN A 159 14.66 -3.69 -19.74
C GLN A 159 14.89 -2.18 -19.61
N SER A 160 14.10 -1.37 -20.32
CA SER A 160 14.35 0.07 -20.44
C SER A 160 13.69 0.92 -19.35
N VAL A 161 12.63 0.41 -18.71
CA VAL A 161 11.86 1.14 -17.71
C VAL A 161 11.91 0.41 -16.37
N VAL A 162 11.38 -0.81 -16.31
CA VAL A 162 11.10 -1.49 -15.05
C VAL A 162 12.38 -1.67 -14.24
N TYR A 163 13.46 -2.18 -14.83
CA TYR A 163 14.71 -2.40 -14.10
C TYR A 163 15.36 -1.13 -13.54
N THR A 164 15.24 0.01 -14.22
CA THR A 164 15.71 1.29 -13.67
C THR A 164 14.93 1.66 -12.41
N TRP A 165 13.61 1.54 -12.43
CA TRP A 165 12.76 1.87 -11.28
C TRP A 165 12.94 0.87 -10.12
N LEU A 166 12.99 -0.43 -10.42
CA LEU A 166 13.27 -1.45 -9.41
C LEU A 166 14.64 -1.22 -8.75
N SER A 167 15.64 -0.72 -9.47
CA SER A 167 16.94 -0.37 -8.86
C SER A 167 16.85 0.78 -7.85
N TYR A 168 15.85 1.66 -7.97
CA TYR A 168 15.61 2.71 -6.98
C TYR A 168 14.87 2.15 -5.76
N PHE A 169 13.84 1.33 -5.99
CA PHE A 169 13.11 0.69 -4.89
C PHE A 169 13.97 -0.32 -4.13
N GLU A 170 14.88 -1.03 -4.78
CA GLU A 170 15.82 -1.96 -4.14
C GLU A 170 16.70 -1.26 -3.09
N LYS A 171 17.05 0.01 -3.32
CA LYS A 171 17.81 0.81 -2.34
C LYS A 171 16.98 1.21 -1.12
N LEU A 172 15.67 1.27 -1.27
CA LEU A 172 14.71 1.60 -0.21
C LEU A 172 14.07 0.35 0.40
N ALA A 173 14.29 -0.82 -0.20
CA ALA A 173 13.68 -2.06 0.23
C ALA A 173 14.21 -2.48 1.61
N PRO A 174 13.35 -3.07 2.45
CA PRO A 174 13.76 -3.59 3.74
C PRO A 174 14.86 -4.64 3.58
N ASP A 175 15.76 -4.67 4.54
CA ASP A 175 16.78 -5.70 4.67
C ASP A 175 16.41 -6.65 5.81
N GLU A 176 16.91 -7.88 5.79
CA GLU A 176 16.77 -8.85 6.89
C GLU A 176 17.72 -8.51 8.06
N ASP A 177 17.81 -7.22 8.41
CA ASP A 177 18.67 -6.77 9.50
C ASP A 177 17.92 -6.77 10.84
N ASN A 178 18.29 -7.72 11.69
CA ASN A 178 17.85 -7.87 13.08
C ASN A 178 18.26 -6.69 13.99
N SER A 179 19.01 -5.71 13.50
CA SER A 179 19.32 -4.47 14.23
C SER A 179 18.12 -3.54 14.36
N THR A 180 17.13 -3.68 13.47
CA THR A 180 15.85 -2.98 13.57
C THR A 180 14.92 -3.80 14.47
N ASN A 181 14.23 -3.14 15.42
CA ASN A 181 13.17 -3.80 16.19
C ASN A 181 11.89 -4.02 15.34
N ALA A 182 12.05 -4.26 14.03
CA ALA A 182 10.97 -4.50 13.09
C ALA A 182 10.46 -5.94 13.24
N ASP A 183 9.15 -6.10 13.15
CA ASP A 183 8.49 -7.41 13.21
C ASP A 183 8.32 -8.07 11.83
N GLY A 184 9.10 -7.63 10.84
CA GLY A 184 9.06 -8.12 9.46
C GLY A 184 9.77 -7.22 8.46
N LEU A 185 9.62 -7.53 7.18
CA LEU A 185 10.16 -6.74 6.06
C LEU A 185 9.17 -5.65 5.66
N PHE A 186 9.43 -4.40 6.08
CA PHE A 186 8.55 -3.25 5.81
C PHE A 186 9.35 -2.03 5.31
N PHE A 187 8.76 -1.26 4.41
CA PHE A 187 9.49 -0.23 3.66
C PHE A 187 9.79 1.08 4.41
N ALA A 188 8.92 1.51 5.33
CA ALA A 188 9.01 2.86 5.90
C ALA A 188 9.09 2.86 7.43
N SER A 189 8.23 2.07 8.08
CA SER A 189 8.17 1.95 9.55
C SER A 189 8.68 0.60 10.00
N ASN A 190 8.99 0.45 11.31
CA ASN A 190 9.35 -0.84 11.92
C ASN A 190 8.15 -1.79 12.08
N ARG A 191 7.13 -1.66 11.22
CA ARG A 191 5.86 -2.37 11.25
C ARG A 191 5.17 -2.25 9.90
N LEU A 192 4.23 -3.16 9.67
CA LEU A 192 3.33 -3.12 8.52
C LEU A 192 2.55 -1.80 8.43
N THR A 193 2.50 -1.24 7.22
CA THR A 193 1.74 -0.06 6.84
C THR A 193 0.99 -0.27 5.52
N TRP A 194 0.07 0.63 5.19
CA TRP A 194 -0.65 0.60 3.91
C TRP A 194 0.28 0.76 2.69
N VAL A 195 1.47 1.35 2.88
CA VAL A 195 2.47 1.52 1.81
C VAL A 195 3.06 0.18 1.39
N ASP A 196 3.22 -0.77 2.32
CA ASP A 196 3.70 -2.10 1.98
C ASP A 196 2.73 -2.81 1.01
N TYR A 197 1.41 -2.57 1.13
CA TYR A 197 0.43 -3.07 0.16
C TYR A 197 0.53 -2.38 -1.19
N VAL A 198 0.86 -1.08 -1.23
CA VAL A 198 1.10 -0.35 -2.49
C VAL A 198 2.32 -0.92 -3.21
N MET A 199 3.40 -1.18 -2.45
CA MET A 199 4.62 -1.76 -2.99
C MET A 199 4.41 -3.20 -3.41
N PHE A 200 3.71 -4.01 -2.63
CA PHE A 200 3.37 -5.38 -2.99
C PHE A 200 2.53 -5.44 -4.27
N ASP A 201 1.45 -4.66 -4.36
CA ASP A 201 0.61 -4.58 -5.57
C ASP A 201 1.41 -4.17 -6.81
N LEU A 202 2.31 -3.19 -6.66
CA LEU A 202 3.21 -2.77 -7.73
C LEU A 202 4.11 -3.93 -8.19
N LEU A 203 4.78 -4.62 -7.26
CA LEU A 203 5.68 -5.72 -7.59
C LEU A 203 4.92 -6.91 -8.19
N ASP A 204 3.79 -7.29 -7.60
CA ASP A 204 2.91 -8.38 -8.08
C ASP A 204 2.42 -8.10 -9.51
N THR A 205 2.03 -6.86 -9.80
CA THR A 205 1.68 -6.40 -11.15
C THR A 205 2.83 -6.67 -12.14
N TYR A 206 4.07 -6.33 -11.78
CA TYR A 206 5.22 -6.54 -12.69
C TYR A 206 5.69 -7.98 -12.75
N VAL A 207 5.56 -8.75 -11.67
CA VAL A 207 5.82 -10.20 -11.67
C VAL A 207 4.86 -10.91 -12.62
N GLU A 208 3.56 -10.60 -12.55
CA GLU A 208 2.58 -11.15 -13.50
C GLU A 208 2.79 -10.63 -14.92
N PHE A 209 3.17 -9.35 -15.09
CA PHE A 209 3.53 -8.80 -16.39
C PHE A 209 4.70 -9.55 -17.04
N GLY A 210 5.77 -9.82 -16.30
CA GLY A 210 6.93 -10.58 -16.75
C GLY A 210 6.59 -12.04 -17.11
N ARG A 211 5.55 -12.60 -16.49
CA ARG A 211 5.10 -13.98 -16.70
C ARG A 211 3.96 -14.13 -17.72
N LEU A 212 3.53 -13.04 -18.36
CA LEU A 212 2.53 -13.13 -19.42
C LEU A 212 2.96 -14.10 -20.52
N ASN A 213 2.04 -15.01 -20.88
CA ASN A 213 2.23 -15.87 -22.03
C ASN A 213 1.79 -15.14 -23.30
N PHE A 214 2.46 -15.43 -24.40
CA PHE A 214 2.10 -14.97 -25.73
C PHE A 214 1.91 -16.21 -26.60
N ASP A 215 1.07 -16.10 -27.65
CA ASP A 215 0.83 -17.21 -28.59
C ASP A 215 2.06 -17.56 -29.44
N ASP A 216 3.14 -16.78 -29.31
CA ASP A 216 4.44 -17.03 -29.93
C ASP A 216 5.32 -17.87 -28.99
N ASP A 217 5.68 -19.08 -29.44
CA ASP A 217 6.43 -20.09 -28.68
C ASP A 217 7.83 -19.62 -28.24
N GLU A 218 8.34 -18.50 -28.77
CA GLU A 218 9.65 -17.96 -28.43
C GLU A 218 9.65 -16.94 -27.29
N ALA A 219 8.51 -16.59 -26.69
CA ALA A 219 8.44 -15.56 -25.65
C ALA A 219 8.77 -16.13 -24.24
N PRO A 220 10.00 -15.97 -23.70
CA PRO A 220 10.31 -16.51 -22.38
C PRO A 220 9.55 -15.76 -21.29
N THR A 221 9.20 -16.45 -20.21
CA THR A 221 8.84 -15.79 -18.95
C THR A 221 10.05 -15.04 -18.40
N ILE A 222 9.84 -13.83 -17.89
CA ILE A 222 10.89 -13.01 -17.30
C ILE A 222 10.67 -12.94 -15.80
N ASP A 223 11.65 -13.39 -15.01
CA ASP A 223 11.69 -13.12 -13.58
C ASP A 223 12.17 -11.69 -13.35
N VAL A 224 11.22 -10.77 -13.21
CA VAL A 224 11.52 -9.33 -13.07
C VAL A 224 12.27 -8.99 -11.78
N LEU A 225 12.29 -9.90 -10.79
CA LEU A 225 12.93 -9.69 -9.49
C LEU A 225 14.28 -10.41 -9.34
N GLU A 226 14.74 -11.14 -10.36
CA GLU A 226 15.95 -11.98 -10.29
C GLU A 226 17.18 -11.21 -9.77
N ASN A 227 17.34 -9.95 -10.18
CA ASN A 227 18.48 -9.10 -9.81
C ASN A 227 18.21 -8.16 -8.63
N PHE A 228 17.04 -8.26 -7.98
CA PHE A 228 16.59 -7.36 -6.93
C PHE A 228 16.24 -8.17 -5.67
N GLN A 229 17.28 -8.60 -4.95
CA GLN A 229 17.16 -9.58 -3.87
C GLN A 229 16.33 -9.07 -2.69
N LYS A 230 16.44 -7.78 -2.34
CA LYS A 230 15.65 -7.20 -1.24
C LYS A 230 14.18 -7.08 -1.61
N LEU A 231 13.88 -6.62 -2.83
CA LEU A 231 12.51 -6.60 -3.34
C LEU A 231 11.93 -8.00 -3.47
N LYS A 232 12.74 -8.98 -3.89
CA LYS A 232 12.34 -10.39 -3.93
C LYS A 232 12.02 -10.92 -2.53
N ALA A 233 12.87 -10.67 -1.55
CA ALA A 233 12.65 -11.08 -0.16
C ALA A 233 11.37 -10.45 0.40
N PHE A 234 11.17 -9.14 0.21
CA PHE A 234 9.93 -8.46 0.58
C PHE A 234 8.71 -9.08 -0.11
N TYR A 235 8.77 -9.32 -1.42
CA TYR A 235 7.67 -9.89 -2.19
C TYR A 235 7.30 -11.28 -1.69
N ASP A 236 8.29 -12.17 -1.49
CA ASP A 236 8.08 -13.52 -1.01
C ASP A 236 7.53 -13.54 0.43
N TYR A 237 8.06 -12.67 1.31
CA TYR A 237 7.55 -12.47 2.67
C TYR A 237 6.08 -12.00 2.67
N PHE A 238 5.75 -10.99 1.87
CA PHE A 238 4.42 -10.39 1.84
C PHE A 238 3.39 -11.33 1.19
N ALA A 239 3.75 -11.99 0.08
CA ALA A 239 2.92 -13.00 -0.58
C ALA A 239 2.67 -14.22 0.34
N GLY A 240 3.59 -14.51 1.26
CA GLY A 240 3.49 -15.59 2.23
C GLY A 240 2.56 -15.31 3.41
N ARG A 241 2.09 -14.06 3.60
CA ARG A 241 1.15 -13.73 4.68
C ARG A 241 -0.16 -14.53 4.51
N PRO A 242 -0.72 -15.14 5.57
CA PRO A 242 -1.80 -16.14 5.41
C PRO A 242 -3.02 -15.65 4.61
N ASN A 243 -3.53 -14.46 4.90
CA ASN A 243 -4.71 -13.91 4.24
C ASN A 243 -4.39 -13.43 2.81
N ILE A 244 -3.21 -12.84 2.60
CA ILE A 244 -2.71 -12.51 1.25
C ILE A 244 -2.55 -13.77 0.40
N ALA A 245 -1.82 -14.78 0.89
CA ALA A 245 -1.59 -16.05 0.21
C ALA A 245 -2.90 -16.74 -0.19
N LYS A 246 -3.92 -16.63 0.66
CA LYS A 246 -5.27 -17.13 0.40
C LYS A 246 -5.98 -16.30 -0.69
N TYR A 247 -5.93 -14.97 -0.60
CA TYR A 247 -6.58 -14.09 -1.57
C TYR A 247 -5.95 -14.15 -2.96
N ILE A 248 -4.62 -14.18 -3.07
CA ILE A 248 -3.92 -14.21 -4.37
C ILE A 248 -4.23 -15.46 -5.21
N LYS A 249 -4.68 -16.54 -4.55
CA LYS A 249 -5.09 -17.82 -5.17
C LYS A 249 -6.61 -17.97 -5.27
N ALA A 250 -7.39 -17.00 -4.78
CA ALA A 250 -8.83 -17.11 -4.73
C ALA A 250 -9.45 -16.95 -6.12
N GLU A 251 -10.47 -17.75 -6.43
CA GLU A 251 -11.20 -17.65 -7.70
C GLU A 251 -11.84 -16.27 -7.91
N ARG A 252 -12.21 -15.58 -6.81
CA ARG A 252 -12.78 -14.22 -6.88
C ARG A 252 -11.76 -13.15 -7.26
N ARG A 253 -10.46 -13.43 -7.16
CA ARG A 253 -9.42 -12.45 -7.49
C ARG A 253 -9.39 -12.30 -9.00
N VAL A 254 -9.57 -11.06 -9.46
CA VAL A 254 -9.57 -10.75 -10.89
C VAL A 254 -8.17 -11.02 -11.47
N PRO A 255 -8.03 -11.70 -12.63
CA PRO A 255 -6.73 -11.93 -13.24
C PRO A 255 -6.04 -10.62 -13.65
N PHE A 256 -4.71 -10.62 -13.77
CA PHE A 256 -3.93 -9.48 -14.28
C PHE A 256 -4.47 -8.91 -15.59
N ARG A 257 -4.74 -9.82 -16.51
CA ARG A 257 -5.20 -9.54 -17.84
C ARG A 257 -6.37 -10.47 -18.15
N GLN A 258 -7.44 -9.89 -18.66
CA GLN A 258 -8.60 -10.58 -19.21
C GLN A 258 -8.48 -10.68 -20.72
#